data_AF-A0A8J2L344-F1
#
_entry.id   AF-A0A8J2L344-F1
#
_cell.length_a   1.000
_cell.length_b   1.000
_cell.length_c   1.000
_cell.angle_alpha   90.00
_cell.angle_beta   90.00
_cell.angle_gamma   90.00
#
_symmetry.space_group_name_H-M   'P 1'
#
loop_
_entity.id
_entity.type
_entity.pdbx_description
1 polymer ?
#
loop_
_entity_poly.entity_id
_entity_poly.type
_entity_poly.pdbx_seq_one_letter_code
_entity_poly.pdbx_strand_id
1 'polypeptide(L)'
;MLFELCVLPAGTACSDDTSCSSDSFCVGGACADPCRVLPDVCRGESLKNGVCVVRNHRAMCSCPEDLSLDSTENACVEKPK
;
A
#
# COMPACT_ATOMS: atom_id res chain seq x y z
N MET A 1 4.36 -4.62 33.90
CA MET A 1 3.35 -5.00 32.88
C MET A 1 2.32 -3.90 32.88
N LEU A 2 2.54 -2.84 32.09
CA LEU A 2 1.59 -1.73 32.02
C LEU A 2 0.37 -2.16 31.23
N PHE A 3 -0.79 -1.87 31.81
CA PHE A 3 -2.12 -2.03 31.25
C PHE A 3 -2.20 -1.21 29.96
N GLU A 4 -2.20 -1.89 28.82
CA GLU A 4 -2.84 -1.40 27.61
C GLU A 4 -4.32 -1.20 27.92
N LEU A 5 -4.65 0.01 28.37
CA LEU A 5 -6.00 0.54 28.34
C LEU A 5 -6.45 0.57 26.88
N CYS A 6 -6.94 -0.56 26.38
CA CYS A 6 -7.70 -0.61 25.15
C CYS A 6 -9.06 0.04 25.41
N VAL A 7 -9.06 1.38 25.52
CA VAL A 7 -10.28 2.17 25.48
C VAL A 7 -10.75 2.10 24.04
N LEU A 8 -11.50 1.05 23.70
CA LEU A 8 -12.30 0.98 22.48
C LEU A 8 -13.34 2.10 22.58
N PRO A 9 -13.26 3.20 21.81
CA PRO A 9 -14.46 3.97 21.58
C PRO A 9 -15.40 3.02 20.82
N ALA A 10 -16.64 2.90 21.28
CA ALA A 10 -17.65 2.07 20.63
C ALA A 10 -17.73 2.42 19.13
N GLY A 11 -17.19 1.57 18.26
CA GLY A 11 -17.47 1.61 16.81
C GLY A 11 -16.30 1.55 15.82
N THR A 12 -15.02 1.54 16.23
CA THR A 12 -13.90 1.45 15.27
C THR A 12 -13.17 0.11 15.34
N ALA A 13 -12.91 -0.48 14.17
CA ALA A 13 -12.22 -1.77 14.01
C ALA A 13 -10.70 -1.68 14.16
N CYS A 14 -10.11 -0.49 13.98
CA CYS A 14 -8.68 -0.23 14.16
C CYS A 14 -8.46 1.18 14.73
N SER A 15 -7.32 1.37 15.39
CA SER A 15 -6.85 2.69 15.86
C SER A 15 -5.57 3.14 15.14
N ASP A 16 -4.79 2.18 14.63
CA ASP A 16 -3.52 2.39 13.95
C ASP A 16 -3.27 1.26 12.93
N ASP A 17 -2.29 1.44 12.04
CA ASP A 17 -2.00 0.51 10.96
C ASP A 17 -1.62 -0.90 11.44
N THR A 18 -0.95 -1.01 12.60
CA THR A 18 -0.52 -2.31 13.15
C THR A 18 -1.68 -3.14 13.69
N SER A 19 -2.85 -2.50 13.91
CA SER A 19 -4.11 -3.20 14.19
C SER A 19 -4.66 -3.95 12.98
N CYS A 20 -4.18 -3.66 11.76
CA CYS A 20 -4.63 -4.25 10.51
C CYS A 20 -3.63 -5.30 9.97
N SER A 21 -4.04 -6.11 8.98
CA SER A 21 -3.11 -7.00 8.26
C SER A 21 -2.05 -6.18 7.51
N SER A 22 -0.89 -6.76 7.22
CA SER A 22 0.23 -6.12 6.49
C SER A 22 -0.15 -5.51 5.14
N ASP A 23 -1.23 -6.03 4.55
CA ASP A 23 -1.76 -5.64 3.24
C ASP A 23 -2.89 -4.58 3.33
N SER A 24 -3.11 -4.03 4.53
CA SER A 24 -4.18 -3.07 4.82
C SER A 24 -3.70 -2.00 5.80
N PHE A 25 -4.34 -0.83 5.82
CA PHE A 25 -4.00 0.27 6.74
C PHE A 25 -5.24 0.79 7.46
N CYS A 26 -5.05 1.48 8.58
CA CYS A 26 -6.15 2.01 9.35
C CYS A 26 -6.56 3.39 8.83
N VAL A 27 -7.79 3.49 8.31
CA VAL A 27 -8.35 4.75 7.82
C VAL A 27 -9.79 4.91 8.30
N GLY A 28 -10.08 6.03 8.95
CA GLY A 28 -11.41 6.30 9.49
C GLY A 28 -11.90 5.24 10.48
N GLY A 29 -10.98 4.54 11.16
CA GLY A 29 -11.31 3.48 12.11
C GLY A 29 -11.67 2.13 11.47
N ALA A 30 -11.39 1.92 10.18
CA ALA A 30 -11.54 0.64 9.50
C ALA A 30 -10.27 0.27 8.73
N CYS A 31 -9.98 -1.03 8.65
CA CYS A 31 -8.89 -1.54 7.83
C CYS A 31 -9.31 -1.51 6.36
N ALA A 32 -8.55 -0.81 5.54
CA ALA A 32 -8.78 -0.71 4.10
C ALA A 32 -7.51 -1.05 3.32
N ASP A 33 -7.67 -1.47 2.07
CA ASP A 33 -6.56 -1.69 1.14
C ASP A 33 -6.02 -0.34 0.64
N PRO A 34 -4.74 0.02 0.93
CA PRO A 34 -4.12 1.25 0.48
C PRO A 34 -4.20 1.46 -1.03
N CYS A 35 -4.06 0.41 -1.83
CA CYS A 35 -4.10 0.50 -3.30
C CYS A 35 -5.50 0.79 -3.83
N ARG A 36 -6.56 0.47 -3.07
CA ARG A 36 -7.94 0.84 -3.42
C ARG A 36 -8.31 2.25 -2.98
N VAL A 37 -7.79 2.69 -1.83
CA VAL A 37 -8.07 4.02 -1.28
C VAL A 37 -7.21 5.10 -1.93
N LEU A 38 -6.00 4.75 -2.37
CA LEU A 38 -5.03 5.64 -3.02
C LEU A 38 -4.77 5.19 -4.46
N PRO A 39 -5.75 5.31 -5.37
CA PRO A 39 -5.64 4.80 -6.74
C PRO A 39 -4.56 5.50 -7.58
N ASP A 40 -4.11 6.68 -7.16
CA ASP A 40 -3.14 7.49 -7.89
C ASP A 40 -1.66 7.20 -7.53
N VAL A 41 -1.39 6.23 -6.64
CA VAL A 41 -0.02 5.86 -6.20
C VAL A 41 0.90 5.47 -7.35
N CYS A 42 0.34 4.87 -8.40
CA CYS A 42 1.07 4.48 -9.62
C CYS A 42 0.71 5.34 -10.84
N ARG A 43 -0.07 6.41 -10.67
CA ARG A 43 -0.50 7.24 -11.80
C ARG A 43 0.48 8.39 -12.06
N GLY A 44 0.50 8.85 -13.31
CA GLY A 44 1.33 9.96 -13.76
C GLY A 44 2.80 9.56 -13.93
N GLU A 45 3.70 10.48 -13.56
CA GLU A 45 5.16 10.34 -13.73
C GLU A 45 5.82 9.43 -12.68
N SER A 46 5.05 8.73 -11.84
CA SER A 46 5.61 7.92 -10.75
C SER A 46 6.23 6.60 -11.22
N LEU A 47 5.57 5.85 -12.12
CA LEU A 47 6.11 4.65 -12.78
C LEU A 47 5.14 4.15 -13.88
N LYS A 48 5.50 4.26 -15.16
CA LYS A 48 4.64 3.79 -16.28
C LYS A 48 4.55 2.26 -16.27
N ASN A 49 3.37 1.71 -16.57
CA ASN A 49 3.08 0.26 -16.50
C ASN A 49 3.34 -0.39 -15.12
N GLY A 50 3.51 0.42 -14.06
CA GLY A 50 3.63 -0.07 -12.70
C GLY A 50 2.29 -0.57 -12.16
N VAL A 51 2.36 -1.46 -11.18
CA VAL A 51 1.22 -1.95 -10.41
C VAL A 51 1.34 -1.50 -8.96
N CYS A 52 0.20 -1.18 -8.36
CA CYS A 52 0.17 -0.86 -6.94
C CYS A 52 0.28 -2.16 -6.14
N VAL A 53 1.21 -2.17 -5.19
CA VAL A 53 1.41 -3.26 -4.23
C VAL A 53 1.40 -2.69 -2.83
N VAL A 54 0.92 -3.47 -1.87
CA VAL A 54 0.94 -3.08 -0.46
C VAL A 54 2.16 -3.68 0.21
N ARG A 55 2.92 -2.85 0.94
CA ARG A 55 4.03 -3.31 1.79
C ARG A 55 4.02 -2.53 3.09
N ASN A 56 3.98 -3.25 4.22
CA ASN A 56 3.97 -2.67 5.56
C ASN A 56 2.89 -1.57 5.70
N HIS A 57 1.64 -1.91 5.36
CA HIS A 57 0.49 -1.00 5.41
C HIS A 57 0.55 0.20 4.45
N ARG A 58 1.55 0.28 3.56
CA ARG A 58 1.68 1.38 2.60
C ARG A 58 1.45 0.92 1.16
N ALA A 59 0.73 1.72 0.41
CA ALA A 59 0.69 1.59 -1.04
C ALA A 59 2.04 1.99 -1.63
N MET A 60 2.58 1.15 -2.52
CA MET A 60 3.81 1.38 -3.24
C MET A 60 3.62 1.04 -4.72
N CYS A 61 4.36 1.71 -5.60
CA CYS A 61 4.40 1.33 -7.01
C CYS A 61 5.58 0.41 -7.30
N SER A 62 5.34 -0.69 -8.01
CA SER A 62 6.38 -1.66 -8.39
C SER A 62 6.10 -2.26 -9.76
N CYS A 63 7.12 -2.85 -10.38
CA CYS A 63 6.92 -3.61 -11.61
C CYS A 63 6.34 -4.99 -11.30
N PRO A 64 5.42 -5.50 -12.13
CA PRO A 64 4.97 -6.88 -12.04
C PRO A 64 6.13 -7.85 -12.34
N GLU A 65 5.97 -9.12 -12.00
CA GLU A 65 7.06 -10.11 -11.98
C GLU A 65 7.73 -10.34 -13.36
N ASP A 66 6.98 -10.08 -14.44
CA ASP A 66 7.36 -10.22 -15.84
C ASP A 66 8.10 -9.00 -16.42
N LEU A 67 8.04 -7.84 -15.75
CA LEU A 67 8.67 -6.60 -16.21
C LEU A 67 9.88 -6.20 -15.33
N SER A 68 10.69 -5.29 -15.86
CA SER A 68 11.82 -4.67 -15.16
C SER A 68 11.73 -3.16 -15.21
N LEU A 69 12.27 -2.50 -14.17
CA LEU A 69 12.34 -1.04 -14.12
C LEU A 69 13.38 -0.53 -15.11
N ASP A 70 12.92 0.21 -16.10
CA ASP A 70 13.72 1.14 -16.88
C ASP A 70 13.71 2.51 -16.18
N SER A 71 14.82 2.86 -15.54
CA SER A 71 14.98 4.13 -14.83
C SER A 71 15.07 5.34 -15.76
N THR A 72 15.42 5.15 -17.03
CA THR A 72 15.54 6.23 -18.01
C THR A 72 14.16 6.71 -18.45
N GLU A 73 13.25 5.77 -18.68
CA GLU A 73 11.86 6.06 -19.07
C GLU A 73 10.88 6.13 -17.89
N ASN A 74 11.40 5.86 -16.68
CA ASN A 74 10.64 5.63 -15.45
C ASN A 74 9.43 4.70 -15.71
N ALA A 75 9.71 3.56 -16.31
CA ALA A 75 8.71 2.64 -16.85
C ALA A 75 9.05 1.18 -16.53
N CYS A 76 8.03 0.36 -16.35
CA CYS A 76 8.15 -1.10 -16.37
C CYS A 76 8.13 -1.57 -17.82
N VAL A 77 9.24 -2.17 -18.24
CA VAL A 77 9.45 -2.67 -19.61
C VAL A 77 9.79 -4.16 -19.58
N GLU A 78 9.54 -4.86 -20.69
CA GLU A 78 9.91 -6.26 -20.80
C GLU A 78 11.41 -6.43 -20.64
N LYS A 79 11.83 -7.50 -19.96
CA LYS A 79 13.25 -7.82 -19.83
C LYS A 79 13.83 -8.08 -21.23
N PRO A 80 14.94 -7.44 -21.62
CA PRO A 80 15.61 -7.80 -22.86
C PRO A 80 16.01 -9.28 -22.79
N LYS A 81 15.65 -10.01 -23.85
CA LYS A 81 15.90 -11.45 -23.99
C LYS A 81 17.39 -11.77 -24.11
#